data_AF-A0A1X0ILZ9-F1
#
_entry.id   AF-A0A1X0ILZ9-F1
#
_cell.length_a   1.000
_cell.length_b   1.000
_cell.length_c   1.000
_cell.angle_alpha   90.00
_cell.angle_beta   90.00
_cell.angle_gamma   90.00
#
_symmetry.space_group_name_H-M   'P 1'
#
loop_
_entity.id
_entity.type
_entity.pdbx_description
1 polymer ?
#
loop_
_entity_poly.entity_id
_entity_poly.type
_entity_poly.pdbx_seq_one_letter_code
_entity_poly.pdbx_strand_id
1 'polypeptide(L)'
;MNTSEPTIRASSAYYVQSAVAFAVAFASTLGGIAYLPISPWPRAFLAVCTLFLVTSCFGLAKVVRDAHESQQVRNRIDEARIEQMYVEHNPLKSAV
;
A
#
# COMPACT_ATOMS: atom_id res chain seq x y z
N MET A 1 -17.70 -16.67 17.13
CA MET A 1 -18.01 -16.52 15.69
C MET A 1 -16.78 -15.94 15.04
N ASN A 2 -15.91 -16.81 14.56
CA ASN A 2 -14.60 -16.54 13.97
C ASN A 2 -14.83 -16.17 12.51
N THR A 3 -15.07 -14.89 12.27
CA THR A 3 -15.06 -14.31 10.93
C THR A 3 -13.63 -14.33 10.42
N SER A 4 -13.28 -15.36 9.66
CA SER A 4 -12.07 -15.41 8.85
C SER A 4 -12.11 -14.25 7.87
N GLU A 5 -11.50 -13.11 8.21
CA GLU A 5 -11.37 -12.00 7.27
C GLU A 5 -10.64 -12.52 6.03
N PRO A 6 -11.26 -12.49 4.84
CA PRO A 6 -10.59 -12.95 3.64
C PRO A 6 -9.41 -12.02 3.37
N THR A 7 -8.19 -12.51 3.59
CA THR A 7 -6.98 -11.80 3.21
C THR A 7 -6.92 -11.75 1.68
N ILE A 8 -7.45 -10.68 1.10
CA ILE A 8 -7.44 -10.45 -0.35
C ILE A 8 -5.99 -10.14 -0.77
N ARG A 9 -5.25 -11.19 -1.17
CA ARG A 9 -3.94 -11.02 -1.80
C ARG A 9 -4.16 -10.67 -3.26
N ALA A 10 -3.61 -9.54 -3.70
CA ALA A 10 -3.60 -9.19 -5.11
C ALA A 10 -2.84 -10.27 -5.89
N SER A 11 -3.46 -10.79 -6.96
CA SER A 11 -2.83 -11.74 -7.87
C SER A 11 -1.63 -11.10 -8.56
N SER A 12 -0.58 -11.89 -8.84
CA SER A 12 0.62 -11.43 -9.56
C SER A 12 0.30 -10.82 -10.92
N ALA A 13 -0.75 -11.32 -11.59
CA ALA A 13 -1.23 -10.77 -12.85
C ALA A 13 -1.72 -9.32 -12.73
N TYR A 14 -2.46 -9.00 -11.66
CA TYR A 14 -2.97 -7.64 -11.42
C TYR A 14 -1.86 -6.66 -11.08
N TYR A 15 -0.81 -7.12 -10.37
CA TYR A 15 0.37 -6.32 -10.10
C TYR A 15 1.09 -5.91 -11.40
N VAL A 16 1.34 -6.87 -12.28
CA VAL A 16 2.00 -6.61 -13.58
C VAL A 16 1.14 -5.68 -14.44
N GLN A 17 -0.18 -5.93 -14.52
CA GLN A 17 -1.10 -5.06 -15.25
C GLN A 17 -1.05 -3.61 -14.74
N SER A 18 -1.06 -3.43 -13.42
CA SER A 18 -1.01 -2.11 -12.79
C SER A 18 0.31 -1.38 -13.08
N ALA A 19 1.44 -2.10 -13.06
CA ALA A 19 2.74 -1.55 -13.42
C ALA A 19 2.80 -1.10 -14.89
N VAL A 20 2.24 -1.91 -15.81
CA VAL A 20 2.15 -1.57 -17.23
C VAL A 20 1.23 -0.35 -17.44
N ALA A 21 0.06 -0.33 -16.81
CA ALA A 21 -0.88 0.78 -16.91
C ALA A 21 -0.26 2.10 -16.41
N PHE A 22 0.47 2.05 -15.29
CA PHE A 22 1.21 3.20 -14.78
C PHE A 22 2.29 3.67 -15.78
N ALA A 23 3.07 2.75 -16.36
CA ALA A 23 4.09 3.10 -17.34
C ALA A 23 3.50 3.77 -18.58
N VAL A 24 2.38 3.25 -19.10
CA VAL A 24 1.66 3.84 -20.24
C VAL A 24 1.10 5.23 -19.89
N ALA A 25 0.47 5.38 -18.72
CA ALA A 25 -0.06 6.66 -18.27
C ALA A 25 1.05 7.72 -18.12
N PHE A 26 2.14 7.35 -17.45
CA PHE A 26 3.30 8.22 -17.24
C PHE A 26 3.96 8.63 -18.56
N ALA A 27 4.18 7.68 -19.48
CA ALA A 27 4.70 7.96 -20.81
C ALA A 27 3.77 8.87 -21.61
N SER A 28 2.45 8.64 -21.53
CA SER A 28 1.45 9.50 -22.17
C SER A 28 1.46 10.92 -21.61
N THR A 29 1.62 11.10 -20.29
CA THR A 29 1.73 12.43 -19.68
C THR A 29 2.99 13.15 -20.16
N LEU A 30 4.15 12.49 -20.13
CA LEU A 30 5.40 13.08 -20.62
C LEU A 30 5.35 13.38 -22.13
N GLY A 31 4.76 12.49 -22.92
CA GLY A 31 4.49 12.70 -24.33
C GLY A 31 3.60 13.92 -24.57
N GLY A 32 2.51 14.07 -23.80
CA GLY A 32 1.64 15.24 -23.87
C GLY A 32 2.36 16.54 -23.54
N ILE A 33 3.23 16.54 -22.52
CA ILE A 33 4.08 17.70 -22.18
C ILE A 33 5.05 18.02 -23.33
N ALA A 34 5.61 17.01 -24.00
CA ALA A 34 6.54 17.20 -25.11
C ALA A 34 5.88 17.80 -26.36
N TYR A 35 4.64 17.39 -26.68
CA TYR A 35 3.86 17.89 -27.82
C TYR A 35 3.18 19.24 -27.58
N LEU A 36 3.21 19.76 -26.35
CA LEU A 36 2.53 21.00 -26.02
C LEU A 36 3.25 22.20 -26.67
N PRO A 37 2.55 23.07 -27.44
CA PRO A 37 3.15 24.20 -28.15
C PRO A 37 3.37 25.39 -27.20
N ILE A 38 4.25 25.21 -26.22
CA ILE A 38 4.63 26.21 -25.21
C ILE A 38 6.13 26.46 -25.22
N SER A 39 6.57 27.53 -24.56
CA SER A 39 8.00 27.83 -24.46
C SER A 39 8.75 26.74 -23.67
N PRO A 40 10.07 26.58 -23.90
CA PRO A 40 10.84 25.50 -23.28
C PRO A 40 10.86 25.56 -21.74
N TRP A 41 10.77 26.75 -21.17
CA TRP A 41 10.90 26.94 -19.72
C TRP A 41 9.69 26.44 -18.91
N PRO A 42 8.44 26.86 -19.18
CA PRO A 42 7.25 26.27 -18.57
C PRO A 42 7.13 24.77 -18.85
N ARG A 43 7.58 24.30 -20.01
CA ARG A 43 7.58 22.88 -20.35
C ARG A 43 8.49 22.06 -19.42
N ALA A 44 9.70 22.56 -19.15
CA ALA A 44 10.61 21.93 -18.20
C ALA A 44 10.05 21.94 -16.77
N PHE A 45 9.42 23.04 -16.35
CA PHE A 45 8.74 23.12 -15.06
C PHE A 45 7.65 22.05 -14.91
N LEU A 46 6.78 21.90 -15.91
CA LEU A 46 5.74 20.86 -15.89
C LEU A 46 6.34 19.45 -15.80
N ALA A 47 7.39 19.17 -16.56
CA ALA A 47 8.08 17.88 -16.51
C ALA A 47 8.64 17.58 -15.10
N VAL A 48 9.32 18.55 -14.48
CA VAL A 48 9.87 18.40 -13.12
C VAL A 48 8.76 18.25 -12.08
N CYS A 49 7.69 19.03 -12.17
CA CYS A 49 6.53 18.90 -11.28
C CYS A 49 5.89 17.50 -11.39
N THR A 50 5.68 16.98 -12.60
CA THR A 50 5.14 15.63 -12.80
C THR A 50 6.06 14.57 -12.20
N LEU A 51 7.36 14.65 -12.46
CA LEU A 51 8.34 13.71 -11.90
C LEU A 51 8.37 13.72 -10.37
N PHE A 52 8.38 14.91 -9.78
CA PHE A 52 8.39 15.08 -8.33
C PHE A 52 7.09 14.59 -7.69
N LEU A 53 5.95 14.89 -8.31
CA LEU A 53 4.64 14.42 -7.87
C LEU A 53 4.56 12.88 -7.87
N VAL A 54 4.99 12.24 -8.96
CA VAL A 54 5.03 10.77 -9.08
C VAL A 54 5.93 10.15 -8.01
N THR A 55 7.13 10.71 -7.83
CA THR A 55 8.08 10.23 -6.81
C THR A 55 7.49 10.33 -5.41
N SER A 56 6.88 11.48 -5.09
CA SER A 56 6.25 11.71 -3.78
C SER A 56 5.03 10.80 -3.54
N CYS A 57 4.23 10.55 -4.58
CA CYS A 57 3.10 9.63 -4.53
C CYS A 57 3.56 8.20 -4.19
N PHE A 58 4.65 7.71 -4.81
CA PHE A 58 5.21 6.41 -4.45
C PHE A 58 5.80 6.37 -3.04
N GLY A 59 6.37 7.47 -2.55
CA GLY A 59 6.79 7.60 -1.16
C GLY A 59 5.61 7.47 -0.20
N LEU A 60 4.54 8.23 -0.45
CA LEU A 60 3.31 8.19 0.33
C LEU A 60 2.64 6.81 0.29
N ALA A 61 2.61 6.16 -0.88
CA ALA A 61 2.06 4.81 -1.03
C ALA A 61 2.81 3.77 -0.18
N LYS A 62 4.15 3.90 -0.06
CA LYS A 62 4.93 3.06 0.87
C LYS A 62 4.50 3.31 2.31
N VAL A 63 4.46 4.57 2.74
CA VAL A 63 4.05 4.94 4.11
C VAL A 63 2.68 4.35 4.47
N VAL A 64 1.70 4.44 3.56
CA VAL A 64 0.36 3.87 3.76
C VAL A 64 0.40 2.35 3.85
N ARG A 65 1.16 1.68 2.96
CA ARG A 65 1.33 0.22 3.01
C ARG A 65 1.99 -0.23 4.31
N ASP A 66 3.05 0.44 4.71
CA ASP A 66 3.81 0.13 5.93
C ASP A 66 2.92 0.32 7.18
N ALA A 67 2.04 1.34 7.17
CA ALA A 67 1.05 1.54 8.23
C ALA A 67 0.03 0.39 8.30
N HIS A 68 -0.49 -0.09 7.16
CA HIS A 68 -1.40 -1.23 7.11
C HIS A 68 -0.74 -2.53 7.61
N GLU A 69 0.50 -2.80 7.20
CA GLU A 69 1.24 -3.99 7.65
C GLU A 69 1.52 -3.96 9.16
N SER A 70 1.92 -2.80 9.69
CA SER A 70 2.11 -2.60 11.14
C SER A 70 0.82 -2.85 11.93
N GLN A 71 -0.32 -2.36 11.45
CA GLN A 71 -1.62 -2.60 12.09
C GLN A 71 -1.99 -4.10 12.11
N GLN A 72 -1.81 -4.80 11.00
CA GLN A 72 -2.09 -6.24 10.92
C GLN A 72 -1.22 -7.06 11.89
N VAL A 73 0.07 -6.72 12.01
CA VAL A 73 0.97 -7.40 12.96
C VAL A 73 0.53 -7.15 14.40
N ARG A 74 0.18 -5.91 14.76
CA ARG A 74 -0.31 -5.57 16.10
C ARG A 74 -1.56 -6.37 16.48
N ASN A 75 -2.54 -6.45 15.57
CA ASN A 75 -3.78 -7.19 15.84
C ASN A 75 -3.52 -8.67 16.13
N ARG A 76 -2.60 -9.31 15.38
CA ARG A 76 -2.23 -10.72 15.62
C ARG A 76 -1.53 -10.94 16.96
N ILE A 77 -0.73 -9.97 17.40
CA ILE A 77 -0.07 -10.02 18.72
C ILE A 77 -1.12 -9.85 19.83
N ASP A 78 -2.05 -8.91 19.66
CA ASP A 78 -3.14 -8.67 20.61
C ASP A 78 -4.03 -9.91 20.74
N GLU A 79 -4.39 -10.56 19.63
CA GLU A 79 -5.13 -11.83 19.61
C GLU A 79 -4.40 -12.93 20.40
N ALA A 80 -3.11 -13.14 20.13
CA ALA A 80 -2.30 -14.14 20.83
C ALA A 80 -2.15 -13.81 22.33
N ARG A 81 -1.98 -12.53 22.68
CA ARG A 81 -1.93 -12.07 24.09
C ARG A 81 -3.24 -12.33 24.82
N ILE A 82 -4.35 -12.02 24.16
CA ILE A 82 -5.69 -12.29 24.68
C ILE A 82 -5.88 -13.80 24.89
N GLU A 83 -5.47 -14.63 23.93
CA GLU A 83 -5.52 -16.10 24.06
C GLU A 83 -4.70 -16.61 25.26
N GLN A 84 -3.49 -16.08 25.48
CA GLN A 84 -2.69 -16.42 26.67
C GLN A 84 -3.41 -16.04 27.97
N MET A 85 -4.02 -14.85 28.04
CA MET A 85 -4.79 -14.43 29.22
C MET A 85 -6.00 -15.34 29.48
N TYR A 86 -6.67 -15.84 28.43
CA TYR A 86 -7.74 -16.83 28.57
C TYR A 86 -7.23 -18.19 29.07
N VAL A 87 -6.06 -18.63 28.61
CA VAL A 87 -5.45 -19.91 29.04
C VAL A 87 -4.98 -19.85 30.49
N GLU A 88 -4.39 -18.73 30.91
CA GLU A 88 -3.91 -18.53 32.28
C GLU A 88 -5.07 -18.44 33.29
N HIS A 89 -6.19 -17.84 32.90
CA HIS A 89 -7.42 -17.79 33.68
C HIS A 89 -8.41 -18.93 33.34
N ASN A 90 -7.91 -20.15 33.10
CA ASN A 90 -8.75 -21.33 32.94
C ASN A 90 -9.08 -21.96 34.31
N PRO A 91 -10.31 -21.82 34.84
CA PRO A 91 -10.69 -22.34 36.16
C PRO A 91 -10.69 -23.88 36.24
N LEU A 92 -10.64 -24.59 35.10
CA LEU A 92 -10.62 -26.06 35.06
C LEU A 92 -9.26 -26.66 35.42
N LYS A 93 -8.18 -25.88 35.42
CA LYS A 93 -6.83 -26.35 35.80
C LYS A 93 -6.62 -26.41 37.33
N SER A 94 -7.44 -25.69 38.11
CA SER A 94 -7.37 -25.66 39.58
C SER A 94 -8.26 -26.70 40.27
N ALA A 95 -8.98 -27.54 39.50
CA ALA A 95 -9.93 -28.53 40.02
C ALA A 95 -9.45 -29.99 39.87
N VAL A 96 -8.20 -30.21 39.47
CA VAL A 96 -7.52 -31.53 39.39
C VAL A 96 -6.23 -31.50 40.19
#